data_AF-A0A2S1NBE3-F1
#
_entry.id   AF-A0A2S1NBE3-F1
#
_cell.length_a   1.000
_cell.length_b   1.000
_cell.length_c   1.000
_cell.angle_alpha   90.00
_cell.angle_beta   90.00
_cell.angle_gamma   90.00
#
_symmetry.space_group_name_H-M   'P 1'
#
loop_
_entity.id
_entity.type
_entity.pdbx_description
1 polymer ?
#
loop_
_entity_poly.entity_id
_entity_poly.type
_entity_poly.pdbx_seq_one_letter_code
_entity_poly.pdbx_strand_id
1 'polypeptide(L)' 'KNPTDEYLEAMMNEAPGPINFTMFLTMFGEKLNGTDPEDVIRNAFACFDDDGDGCIQEDYLRDLLTT' A
#
# COMPACT_ATOMS: atom_id res chain seq x y z
N LYS A 1 -9.38 -13.63 -9.54
CA LYS A 1 -10.13 -12.62 -10.33
C LYS A 1 -9.24 -12.25 -11.51
N ASN A 2 -9.79 -12.21 -12.72
CA ASN A 2 -9.06 -11.68 -13.86
C ASN A 2 -9.28 -10.16 -13.88
N PRO A 3 -8.23 -9.33 -13.91
CA PRO A 3 -8.37 -7.89 -14.01
C PRO A 3 -9.08 -7.50 -15.33
N THR A 4 -9.72 -6.32 -15.34
CA THR A 4 -10.30 -5.75 -16.55
C THR A 4 -9.21 -5.16 -17.44
N ASP A 5 -9.47 -5.07 -18.74
CA ASP A 5 -8.52 -4.46 -19.69
C ASP A 5 -8.26 -2.99 -19.33
N GLU A 6 -9.28 -2.25 -18.89
CA GLU A 6 -9.14 -0.87 -18.39
C GLU A 6 -8.18 -0.77 -17.20
N TYR A 7 -8.25 -1.73 -16.28
CA TYR A 7 -7.34 -1.76 -15.13
C TYR A 7 -5.91 -2.05 -15.56
N LEU A 8 -5.73 -2.98 -16.50
CA LEU A 8 -4.41 -3.28 -17.06
C LEU A 8 -3.85 -2.08 -17.82
N GLU A 9 -4.66 -1.40 -18.63
CA GLU A 9 -4.26 -0.21 -19.37
C GLU A 9 -3.87 0.93 -18.42
N ALA A 10 -4.62 1.14 -17.34
CA ALA A 10 -4.27 2.09 -16.29
C ALA A 10 -2.89 1.79 -15.67
N MET A 11 -2.64 0.53 -15.30
CA MET A 11 -1.32 0.11 -14.76
C MET A 11 -0.19 0.35 -15.77
N MET A 12 -0.42 0.08 -17.05
CA MET A 12 0.58 0.29 -18.09
C MET A 12 0.88 1.78 -18.32
N ASN A 13 -0.14 2.65 -18.17
CA ASN A 13 -0.02 4.10 -18.30
C ASN A 13 0.71 4.78 -17.13
N GLU A 14 0.88 4.11 -15.99
CA GLU A 14 1.72 4.61 -14.89
C GLU A 14 3.21 4.65 -15.28
N ALA A 15 3.63 3.83 -16.24
CA ALA A 15 5.00 3.83 -16.71
C ALA A 15 5.23 4.95 -17.74
N PRO A 16 6.33 5.71 -17.65
CA PRO A 16 6.67 6.76 -18.62
C PRO A 16 7.08 6.22 -20.01
N GLY A 17 7.14 4.90 -20.16
CA GLY A 17 7.51 4.21 -21.39
C GLY A 17 7.35 2.69 -21.24
N PRO A 18 7.84 1.90 -22.21
CA PRO A 18 7.71 0.45 -22.18
C PRO A 18 8.28 -0.17 -20.89
N ILE A 19 7.47 -0.97 -20.20
CA ILE A 19 7.89 -1.67 -18.98
C ILE A 19 8.83 -2.81 -19.37
N ASN A 20 10.11 -2.61 -19.11
CA ASN A 20 11.11 -3.66 -19.05
C ASN A 20 11.49 -3.95 -17.59
N PHE A 21 12.27 -5.00 -17.35
CA PHE A 21 12.62 -5.42 -15.99
C PHE A 21 13.30 -4.30 -15.18
N THR A 22 14.18 -3.52 -15.79
CA THR A 22 14.84 -2.39 -15.12
C THR A 22 13.84 -1.30 -14.76
N MET A 23 12.94 -0.93 -15.68
CA MET A 23 11.88 0.06 -15.41
C MET A 23 10.97 -0.39 -14.26
N PHE A 24 10.61 -1.68 -14.22
CA PHE A 24 9.81 -2.23 -13.13
C PHE A 24 10.49 -2.06 -11.77
N LEU A 25 11.80 -2.37 -11.66
CA LEU A 25 12.57 -2.18 -10.43
C LEU A 25 12.68 -0.70 -10.04
N THR A 26 12.85 0.20 -11.02
CA THR A 26 12.89 1.64 -10.77
C THR A 26 11.56 2.14 -10.20
N MET A 27 10.43 1.81 -10.83
CA MET A 27 9.10 2.20 -10.33
C MET A 27 8.81 1.63 -8.94
N PHE A 28 9.22 0.39 -8.67
CA PHE A 28 9.09 -0.20 -7.33
C PHE A 28 9.96 0.53 -6.30
N GLY A 29 11.21 0.84 -6.65
CA GLY A 29 12.13 1.56 -5.76
C GLY A 29 11.63 2.97 -5.43
N GLU A 30 11.05 3.67 -6.40
CA GLU A 30 10.42 4.97 -6.18
C GLU A 30 9.19 4.86 -5.26
N LYS A 31 8.35 3.84 -5.46
CA LYS A 31 7.14 3.62 -4.63
C LYS A 31 7.48 3.28 -3.16
N LEU A 32 8.59 2.59 -2.93
CA LEU A 32 9.10 2.24 -1.60
C LEU A 32 9.86 3.40 -0.94
N ASN A 33 10.18 4.45 -1.70
CA ASN A 33 10.87 5.61 -1.13
C ASN A 33 9.89 6.40 -0.25
N GLY A 34 10.27 6.61 1.01
CA GLY A 34 9.45 7.36 1.97
C GLY A 34 8.40 6.52 2.71
N THR A 35 8.36 5.21 2.52
CA THR A 35 7.58 4.31 3.38
C THR A 35 8.42 3.83 4.57
N ASP A 36 7.83 3.85 5.76
CA ASP A 36 8.47 3.26 6.94
C ASP A 36 8.65 1.74 6.79
N PRO A 37 9.63 1.14 7.48
CA PRO A 37 9.78 -0.31 7.55
C PRO A 37 8.48 -1.00 7.98
N GLU A 38 8.25 -2.21 7.45
CA GLU A 38 7.00 -2.95 7.71
C GLU A 38 6.74 -3.17 9.21
N ASP A 39 7.78 -3.43 10.00
CA ASP A 39 7.68 -3.60 11.45
C ASP A 39 7.27 -2.31 12.16
N VAL A 40 7.74 -1.14 11.70
CA VAL A 40 7.33 0.16 12.23
C VAL A 40 5.86 0.40 11.95
N ILE A 41 5.41 0.16 10.72
CA ILE A 41 3.99 0.28 10.34
C ILE A 41 3.14 -0.68 11.18
N ARG A 42 3.54 -1.95 11.30
CA ARG A 42 2.82 -2.94 12.12
C ARG A 42 2.74 -2.53 13.59
N ASN A 43 3.84 -2.05 14.16
CA ASN A 43 3.88 -1.59 15.56
C ASN A 43 2.99 -0.37 15.78
N ALA A 44 2.91 0.55 14.82
CA ALA A 44 2.03 1.71 14.90
C ALA A 44 0.56 1.30 14.95
N PHE A 45 0.13 0.33 14.13
CA PHE A 45 -1.23 -0.19 14.16
C PHE A 45 -1.52 -1.06 15.40
N ALA A 46 -0.53 -1.80 15.90
CA ALA A 46 -0.66 -2.59 17.12
C ALA A 46 -1.01 -1.74 18.35
N CYS A 47 -0.70 -0.44 18.36
CA CYS A 47 -1.13 0.48 19.41
C CYS A 47 -2.67 0.68 19.49
N PHE A 48 -3.41 0.25 18.47
CA PHE A 48 -4.87 0.40 18.37
C PHE A 48 -5.60 -0.96 18.36
N ASP A 49 -4.87 -2.07 18.43
CA ASP A 49 -5.40 -3.43 18.50
C ASP A 49 -5.25 -3.95 19.93
N ASP A 50 -6.20 -3.57 20.79
CA ASP A 50 -6.18 -3.90 22.21
C ASP A 50 -6.29 -5.43 22.46
N ASP A 51 -6.96 -6.14 21.56
CA ASP A 51 -7.20 -7.59 21.65
C ASP A 51 -6.03 -8.41 21.08
N GLY A 52 -5.15 -7.79 20.30
CA GLY A 52 -3.98 -8.40 19.69
C GLY A 52 -4.31 -9.47 18.65
N ASP A 53 -5.48 -9.38 18.02
CA ASP A 53 -5.97 -10.35 17.03
C ASP A 53 -5.56 -10.01 15.59
N GLY A 54 -4.91 -8.86 15.41
CA GLY A 54 -4.46 -8.34 14.13
C GLY A 54 -5.54 -7.56 13.37
N CYS A 55 -6.69 -7.28 13.99
CA CYS A 55 -7.79 -6.52 13.42
C CYS A 55 -8.06 -5.24 14.23
N ILE A 56 -8.49 -4.18 13.54
CA ILE A 56 -8.95 -2.94 14.17
C ILE A 56 -10.34 -2.65 13.63
N GLN A 57 -11.28 -2.31 14.50
CA GLN A 57 -12.63 -1.98 14.08
C GLN A 57 -12.65 -0.70 13.23
N GLU A 58 -13.38 -0.73 12.10
CA GLU A 58 -13.41 0.38 11.14
C GLU A 58 -13.85 1.71 11.79
N ASP A 59 -14.95 1.70 12.55
CA ASP A 59 -15.49 2.91 13.18
C ASP A 59 -14.47 3.52 14.15
N TYR A 60 -13.79 2.69 14.94
CA TYR A 60 -12.75 3.12 15.87
C TYR A 60 -11.54 3.72 15.15
N LEU A 61 -11.04 3.03 14.12
CA LEU A 61 -9.92 3.54 13.32
C LEU A 61 -10.27 4.85 12.61
N ARG A 62 -11.51 4.99 12.12
CA ARG A 62 -12.01 6.21 11.48
C ARG A 62 -11.99 7.37 12.46
N ASP A 63 -12.51 7.20 13.67
CA ASP A 63 -12.55 8.26 14.68
C ASP A 63 -11.13 8.74 15.05
N LEU A 64 -10.18 7.81 15.18
CA LEU A 64 -8.77 8.10 15.48
C LEU A 64 -8.06 8.89 14.36
N LEU A 65 -8.39 8.63 13.10
CA LEU A 65 -7.72 9.25 11.94
C LEU A 65 -8.39 10.54 11.45
N THR A 66 -9.61 10.84 11.92
CA THR A 66 -10.39 12.00 11.46
C THR A 66 -10.59 13.10 12.52
N THR A 67 -10.12 12.85 13.75
CA THR A 67 -10.04 13.85 14.83
C THR A 67 -8.65 14.47 14.91
#